data_AF-A0A7Y4TCC6-F1
#
_entry.id   AF-A0A7Y4TCC6-F1
#
_cell.length_a   1.000
_cell.length_b   1.000
_cell.length_c   1.000
_cell.angle_alpha   90.00
_cell.angle_beta   90.00
_cell.angle_gamma   90.00
#
_symmetry.space_group_name_H-M   'P 1'
#
loop_
_entity.id
_entity.type
_entity.pdbx_description
1 polymer ?
#
loop_
_entity_poly.entity_id
_entity_poly.type
_entity_poly.pdbx_seq_one_letter_code
_entity_poly.pdbx_strand_id
1 'polypeptide(L)'
;LRLAFVELDALCKRFNIELDERKAKGHGALLDVELLAQVYLELSGGRQAALELVAADGAVGSDGKVAYLPITPRPKPLPPLLTQGELDLHQAAVAGLGAGAIWRN
;
A
#
# COMPACT_ATOMS: atom_id res chain seq x y z
N LEU A 1 23.43 -2.02 -3.67
CA LEU A 1 23.23 -0.59 -3.34
C LEU A 1 22.77 0.13 -4.60
N ARG A 2 21.46 0.14 -4.86
CA ARG A 2 20.89 0.87 -6.00
C ARG A 2 20.95 2.34 -5.61
N LEU A 3 21.98 3.04 -6.05
CA LEU A 3 22.07 4.49 -5.95
C LEU A 3 20.83 5.03 -6.66
N ALA A 4 19.82 5.43 -5.87
CA ALA A 4 18.77 6.28 -6.39
C ALA A 4 19.49 7.55 -6.87
N PHE A 5 19.41 7.85 -8.16
CA PHE A 5 19.88 9.12 -8.69
C PHE A 5 19.07 10.21 -7.97
N VAL A 6 19.65 10.84 -6.96
CA VAL A 6 19.05 11.99 -6.25
C VAL A 6 19.41 13.24 -7.05
N GLU A 7 18.89 13.30 -8.27
CA GLU A 7 19.03 14.47 -9.12
C GLU A 7 17.66 15.13 -9.27
N LEU A 8 17.60 16.45 -9.12
CA LEU A 8 16.35 17.22 -9.12
C LEU A 8 15.52 16.95 -10.38
N ASP A 9 16.15 16.90 -11.56
CA ASP A 9 15.46 16.63 -12.83
C ASP A 9 14.86 15.21 -12.90
N ALA A 10 15.55 14.23 -12.32
CA ALA A 10 15.07 12.86 -12.26
C ALA A 10 13.85 12.75 -11.33
N LEU A 11 13.85 13.50 -10.22
CA LEU A 11 12.72 13.55 -9.29
C LEU A 11 11.52 14.31 -9.87
N CYS A 12 11.74 15.46 -10.50
CA CYS A 12 10.66 16.23 -11.14
C CYS A 12 9.93 15.40 -12.21
N LYS A 13 10.67 14.66 -13.05
CA LYS A 13 10.05 13.74 -14.04
C LYS A 13 9.25 12.62 -13.39
N ARG A 14 9.75 12.06 -12.28
CA ARG A 14 9.07 10.98 -11.56
C ARG A 14 7.74 11.43 -10.95
N PHE A 15 7.66 12.67 -10.47
CA PHE A 15 6.46 13.24 -9.86
C PHE A 15 5.61 14.06 -10.84
N ASN A 16 5.93 14.01 -12.14
CA ASN A 16 5.21 14.72 -13.19
C ASN A 16 5.13 16.25 -12.95
N ILE A 17 6.21 16.82 -12.40
CA ILE A 17 6.40 18.26 -12.18
C ILE A 17 6.99 18.87 -13.46
N GLU A 18 6.39 19.96 -13.94
CA GLU A 18 6.78 20.63 -15.18
C GLU A 18 8.19 21.25 -15.08
N LEU A 19 8.99 21.02 -16.12
CA LEU A 19 10.39 21.50 -16.21
C LEU A 19 10.57 22.58 -17.28
N ASP A 20 9.51 22.99 -17.95
CA ASP A 20 9.60 23.83 -19.16
C ASP A 20 10.18 25.20 -18.87
N GLU A 21 9.81 25.81 -17.75
CA GLU A 21 10.36 27.10 -17.33
C GLU A 21 11.86 27.00 -16.99
N ARG A 22 12.29 25.89 -16.42
CA ARG A 22 13.70 25.60 -16.09
C ARG A 22 14.54 25.35 -17.34
N LYS A 23 13.97 24.68 -18.36
CA LYS A 23 14.64 24.46 -19.65
C LYS A 23 14.76 25.74 -20.47
N ALA A 24 13.77 26.64 -20.39
CA ALA A 24 13.75 27.89 -21.13
C ALA A 24 14.67 28.96 -20.51
N LYS A 25 14.72 29.06 -19.17
CA LYS A 25 15.48 30.10 -18.45
C LYS A 25 16.85 29.63 -17.92
N GLY A 26 17.10 28.33 -17.93
CA GLY A 26 18.29 27.71 -17.34
C GLY A 26 18.18 27.52 -15.82
N HIS A 27 19.27 27.06 -15.21
CA HIS A 27 19.34 26.85 -13.77
C HIS A 27 19.39 28.20 -13.03
N GLY A 28 18.45 28.40 -12.11
CA GLY A 28 18.37 29.60 -11.30
C GLY A 28 17.98 29.22 -9.88
N ALA A 29 18.68 29.78 -8.89
CA ALA A 29 18.51 29.40 -7.48
C ALA A 29 17.06 29.57 -7.00
N LEU A 30 16.35 30.61 -7.45
CA LEU A 30 14.95 30.83 -7.09
C LEU A 30 14.05 29.71 -7.65
N LEU A 31 14.17 29.43 -8.94
CA LEU A 31 13.39 28.40 -9.63
C LEU A 31 13.70 27.00 -9.09
N ASP A 32 14.97 26.73 -8.78
CA ASP A 32 15.38 25.46 -8.20
C ASP A 32 14.81 25.26 -6.78
N VAL A 33 14.70 26.33 -5.97
CA VAL A 33 14.05 26.27 -4.65
C VAL A 33 12.55 26.01 -4.78
N GLU A 34 11.88 26.61 -5.77
CA GLU A 34 10.46 26.36 -6.04
C GLU A 34 10.20 24.91 -6.47
N LEU A 35 11.03 24.36 -7.36
CA LEU A 35 10.93 22.97 -7.80
C LEU A 35 11.25 22.00 -6.66
N LEU A 36 12.26 22.30 -5.83
CA LEU A 36 12.60 21.52 -4.65
C LEU A 36 11.45 21.47 -3.64
N ALA A 37 10.75 22.58 -3.42
CA ALA A 37 9.59 22.62 -2.54
C ALA A 37 8.47 21.68 -3.03
N GLN A 38 8.21 21.66 -4.34
CA GLN A 38 7.21 20.77 -4.95
C GLN A 38 7.61 19.29 -4.82
N VAL A 39 8.88 18.97 -5.11
CA VAL A 39 9.42 17.61 -4.95
C VAL A 39 9.37 17.16 -3.49
N TYR A 40 9.67 18.04 -2.55
CA TYR A 40 9.64 17.75 -1.12
C TYR A 40 8.24 17.37 -0.64
N LEU A 41 7.20 18.07 -1.11
CA LEU A 41 5.80 17.74 -0.81
C LEU A 41 5.43 16.34 -1.30
N GLU A 42 5.81 16.01 -2.54
CA GLU A 42 5.53 14.68 -3.12
C GLU A 42 6.30 13.56 -2.40
N LEU A 43 7.54 13.82 -1.98
CA LEU A 43 8.33 12.86 -1.17
C LEU A 43 7.79 12.67 0.25
N SER A 44 7.14 13.69 0.82
CA SER A 44 6.62 13.65 2.20
C SER A 44 5.26 12.96 2.34
N GLY A 45 4.74 12.38 1.25
CA GLY A 45 3.44 11.70 1.24
C GLY A 45 2.41 12.29 0.27
N GLY A 46 2.82 13.26 -0.55
CA GLY A 46 1.99 13.82 -1.62
C GLY A 46 0.76 14.60 -1.13
N ARG A 47 -0.10 14.98 -2.06
CA ARG A 47 -1.43 15.61 -1.81
C ARG A 47 -2.49 14.60 -1.37
N GLN A 48 -2.12 13.47 -0.80
CA GLN A 48 -3.07 12.50 -0.30
C GLN A 48 -3.42 12.84 1.15
N ALA A 49 -4.71 12.89 1.46
CA ALA A 49 -5.15 12.91 2.84
C ALA A 49 -4.55 11.68 3.51
N ALA A 50 -3.80 11.87 4.60
CA ALA A 50 -3.27 10.75 5.36
C ALA A 50 -4.43 9.78 5.66
N LEU A 51 -4.20 8.48 5.41
CA LEU A 51 -5.13 7.46 5.87
C LEU A 51 -5.05 7.45 7.40
N GLU A 52 -5.88 8.27 8.03
CA GLU A 52 -5.99 8.30 9.48
C GLU A 52 -6.90 7.15 9.88
N LEU A 53 -6.28 6.06 10.37
CA LEU A 53 -7.02 4.99 11.03
C LEU A 53 -7.41 5.47 12.43
N VAL A 54 -8.36 6.41 12.48
CA VAL A 54 -9.05 6.73 13.71
C VAL A 54 -9.82 5.47 14.07
N ALA A 55 -9.36 4.79 15.13
CA ALA A 55 -10.21 3.85 15.81
C ALA A 55 -11.44 4.64 16.24
N ALA A 56 -12.56 4.47 15.52
CA ALA A 56 -13.83 4.99 16.00
C ALA A 56 -13.97 4.52 17.44
N ASP A 57 -14.36 5.41 18.36
CA ASP A 57 -14.55 5.16 19.79
C ASP A 57 -15.65 4.10 20.03
N GLY A 58 -15.43 2.88 19.56
CA GLY A 58 -16.16 1.69 19.89
C GLY A 58 -15.53 1.14 21.15
N ALA A 59 -15.98 1.67 22.29
CA ALA A 59 -15.77 1.14 23.64
C ALA A 59 -14.45 0.37 23.80
N VAL A 60 -13.33 1.09 23.77
CA VAL A 60 -12.05 0.55 24.22
C VAL A 60 -12.21 0.24 25.71
N GLY A 61 -12.26 -1.05 26.05
CA GLY A 61 -12.15 -1.48 27.43
C GLY A 61 -10.79 -1.02 27.98
N SER A 62 -10.71 -0.76 29.29
CA SER A 62 -9.53 -0.22 29.99
C SER A 62 -8.20 -0.92 29.70
N ASP A 63 -8.24 -2.12 29.11
CA ASP A 63 -7.09 -2.99 28.84
C ASP A 63 -6.56 -2.87 27.40
N GLY A 64 -7.02 -1.89 26.61
CA GLY A 64 -6.56 -1.69 25.22
C GLY A 64 -7.01 -2.78 24.24
N LYS A 65 -7.99 -3.61 24.65
CA LYS A 65 -8.56 -4.65 23.79
C LYS A 65 -9.78 -4.09 23.05
N VAL A 66 -9.76 -4.23 21.72
CA VAL A 66 -10.91 -3.92 20.86
C VAL A 66 -12.01 -4.93 21.18
N ALA A 67 -13.14 -4.46 21.71
CA ALA A 67 -14.32 -5.29 21.91
C ALA A 67 -14.98 -5.55 20.56
N TYR A 68 -14.76 -6.74 19.99
CA TYR A 68 -15.53 -7.18 18.83
C TYR A 68 -16.96 -7.48 19.26
N LEU A 69 -17.93 -6.81 18.65
CA LEU A 69 -19.34 -7.21 18.76
C LEU A 69 -19.49 -8.60 18.12
N PRO A 70 -20.20 -9.55 18.77
CA PRO A 70 -20.45 -10.86 18.20
C PRO A 70 -21.32 -10.72 16.95
N ILE A 71 -20.73 -10.97 15.77
CA ILE A 71 -21.45 -10.96 14.49
C ILE A 71 -22.33 -12.21 14.44
N THR A 72 -23.63 -12.05 14.22
CA THR A 72 -24.56 -13.17 14.07
C THR A 72 -24.28 -13.94 12.77
N PRO A 73 -24.32 -15.29 12.78
CA PRO A 73 -24.18 -16.08 11.56
C PRO A 73 -25.23 -15.71 10.51
N ARG A 74 -24.88 -15.83 9.23
CA ARG A 74 -25.82 -15.60 8.13
C ARG A 74 -26.96 -16.63 8.21
N PRO A 75 -28.24 -16.23 8.05
CA PRO A 75 -29.37 -17.16 8.13
C PRO A 75 -29.36 -18.25 7.05
N LYS A 76 -28.76 -17.97 5.88
CA LYS A 76 -28.54 -18.95 4.81
C LYS A 76 -27.05 -19.00 4.45
N PRO A 77 -26.36 -20.14 4.62
CA PRO A 77 -24.97 -20.28 4.20
C PRO A 77 -24.78 -20.00 2.70
N LEU A 78 -23.64 -19.42 2.33
CA LEU A 78 -23.27 -19.30 0.92
C LEU A 78 -22.92 -20.69 0.36
N PRO A 79 -23.22 -20.95 -0.92
CA PRO A 79 -22.64 -22.10 -1.60
C PRO A 79 -21.11 -21.96 -1.67
N PRO A 80 -20.37 -23.08 -1.63
CA PRO A 80 -18.93 -23.05 -1.87
C PRO A 80 -18.64 -22.53 -3.28
N LEU A 81 -17.65 -21.65 -3.42
CA LEU A 81 -17.18 -21.17 -4.72
C LEU A 81 -16.24 -22.18 -5.40
N LEU A 82 -15.66 -23.09 -4.63
CA LEU A 82 -14.69 -24.08 -5.12
C LEU A 82 -15.41 -25.29 -5.69
N THR A 83 -15.01 -25.67 -6.90
CA THR A 83 -15.39 -26.93 -7.54
C THR A 83 -14.57 -28.09 -6.99
N GLN A 84 -15.08 -29.32 -7.14
CA GLN A 84 -14.34 -30.52 -6.70
C GLN A 84 -12.98 -30.65 -7.43
N GLY A 85 -12.92 -30.31 -8.71
CA GLY A 85 -11.67 -30.36 -9.47
C GLY A 85 -10.61 -29.38 -8.96
N GLU A 86 -11.00 -28.19 -8.50
CA GLU A 86 -10.06 -27.23 -7.90
C GLU A 86 -9.53 -27.72 -6.56
N LEU A 87 -10.35 -28.40 -5.76
CA LEU A 87 -9.90 -29.04 -4.52
C LEU A 87 -8.89 -30.14 -4.79
N ASP A 88 -9.14 -31.00 -5.78
CA ASP A 88 -8.25 -32.10 -6.13
C ASP A 88 -6.90 -31.57 -6.65
N LEU A 89 -6.92 -30.52 -7.49
CA LEU A 89 -5.71 -29.82 -7.94
C LEU A 89 -4.95 -29.16 -6.79
N HIS A 90 -5.66 -28.54 -5.84
CA HIS A 90 -5.05 -27.94 -4.65
C HIS A 90 -4.37 -29.02 -3.78
N GLN A 91 -5.03 -30.15 -3.56
CA GLN A 91 -4.45 -31.26 -2.78
C GLN A 91 -3.20 -31.83 -3.46
N ALA A 92 -3.22 -32.00 -4.79
CA ALA A 92 -2.05 -32.43 -5.55
C ALA A 92 -0.89 -31.43 -5.43
N ALA A 93 -1.19 -30.13 -5.49
CA ALA A 93 -0.19 -29.08 -5.30
C ALA A 93 0.40 -29.10 -3.87
N VAL A 94 -0.44 -29.23 -2.84
CA VAL A 94 -0.01 -29.29 -1.44
C VAL A 94 0.84 -30.54 -1.17
N ALA A 95 0.54 -31.67 -1.80
CA ALA A 95 1.34 -32.89 -1.68
C ALA A 95 2.80 -32.70 -2.16
N GLY A 96 3.01 -31.80 -3.14
CA GLY A 96 4.34 -31.46 -3.66
C GLY A 96 5.18 -30.53 -2.78
N LEU A 97 4.59 -29.89 -1.75
CA LEU A 97 5.26 -28.89 -0.91
C LEU A 97 6.10 -29.48 0.25
N GLY A 98 6.14 -30.81 0.40
CA GLY A 98 6.97 -31.50 1.39
C GLY A 98 6.32 -31.66 2.77
N ALA A 99 7.03 -32.34 3.69
CA ALA A 99 6.49 -32.76 4.99
C ALA A 99 6.26 -31.61 5.99
N GLY A 100 6.91 -30.46 5.80
CA GLY A 100 6.77 -29.28 6.66
C GLY A 100 5.73 -28.26 6.18
N ALA A 101 4.92 -28.58 5.17
CA ALA A 101 3.94 -27.65 4.64
C ALA A 101 2.79 -27.42 5.63
N ILE A 102 2.58 -26.16 6.02
CA ILE A 102 1.50 -25.74 6.95
C ILE A 102 0.10 -26.06 6.44
N TRP A 103 -0.07 -26.24 5.12
CA TRP A 103 -1.35 -26.53 4.47
C TRP A 103 -1.76 -28.01 4.49
N ARG A 104 -0.95 -28.90 5.10
CA ARG A 104 -1.28 -30.33 5.24
C ARG A 104 -2.17 -30.67 6.45
N ASN A 105 -2.33 -29.73 7.39
CA ASN A 105 -3.06 -29.92 8.65
C ASN A 105 -4.45 -29.32 8.62
#